data_AF-A0A0A6PJ99-F1
#
_entry.id   AF-A0A0A6PJ99-F1
#
_cell.length_a   1.000
_cell.length_b   1.000
_cell.length_c   1.000
_cell.angle_alpha   90.00
_cell.angle_beta   90.00
_cell.angle_gamma   90.00
#
_symmetry.space_group_name_H-M   'P 1'
#
loop_
_entity.id
_entity.type
_entity.pdbx_description
1 polymer ?
#
loop_
_entity_poly.entity_id
_entity_poly.type
_entity_poly.pdbx_seq_one_letter_code
_entity_poly.pdbx_strand_id
1 'polypeptide(L)'
;MYEQISYDLIKKVLVKQLGFEIFEVPGSHYVFTHKQTGTIFPLPIFPNQKNLALTHHYMIHNILDKSGVMDGEAFEALLKTLQKQEKYNNEPVATSLNFAKAA
;
A
#
# COMPACT_ATOMS: atom_id res chain seq x y z
N MET A 1 3.91 -16.23 9.19
CA MET A 1 2.57 -15.83 8.71
C MET A 1 2.77 -14.54 7.92
N TYR A 2 2.44 -14.51 6.62
CA TYR A 2 2.54 -13.28 5.84
C TYR A 2 1.42 -12.33 6.31
N GLU A 3 1.78 -11.12 6.76
CA GLU A 3 0.75 -10.12 7.05
C GLU A 3 0.04 -9.73 5.75
N GLN A 4 -1.29 -9.68 5.78
CA GLN A 4 -2.06 -9.35 4.59
C GLN A 4 -1.92 -7.85 4.28
N ILE A 5 -1.47 -7.52 3.08
CA ILE A 5 -1.34 -6.15 2.59
C ILE A 5 -2.67 -5.73 1.96
N SER A 6 -3.17 -4.54 2.27
CA SER A 6 -4.42 -4.03 1.68
C SER A 6 -4.17 -3.41 0.30
N TYR A 7 -5.20 -3.43 -0.57
CA TYR A 7 -5.15 -2.70 -1.84
C TYR A 7 -4.94 -1.20 -1.64
N ASP A 8 -5.52 -0.63 -0.59
CA ASP A 8 -5.37 0.80 -0.29
C ASP A 8 -3.95 1.17 0.11
N LEU A 9 -3.28 0.34 0.90
CA LEU A 9 -1.88 0.56 1.27
C LEU A 9 -0.98 0.54 0.03
N ILE A 10 -1.16 -0.45 -0.85
CA ILE A 10 -0.41 -0.55 -2.12
C ILE A 10 -0.61 0.68 -3.00
N LYS A 11 -1.86 1.11 -3.18
CA LYS A 11 -2.17 2.32 -3.95
C LYS A 11 -1.45 3.53 -3.37
N LYS A 12 -1.49 3.71 -2.05
CA LYS A 12 -0.78 4.82 -1.37
C LYS A 12 0.72 4.74 -1.58
N VAL A 13 1.34 3.56 -1.41
CA VAL A 13 2.78 3.39 -1.60
C VAL A 13 3.19 3.72 -3.04
N LEU A 14 2.57 3.07 -4.02
CA LEU A 14 2.90 3.27 -5.43
C LEU A 14 2.73 4.74 -5.84
N VAL A 15 1.62 5.38 -5.47
CA VAL A 15 1.34 6.75 -5.92
C VAL A 15 2.08 7.81 -5.11
N LYS A 16 2.04 7.72 -3.78
CA LYS A 16 2.53 8.79 -2.89
C LYS A 16 4.01 8.66 -2.55
N GLN A 17 4.54 7.44 -2.45
CA GLN A 17 5.94 7.21 -2.09
C GLN A 17 6.81 7.00 -3.34
N LEU A 18 6.29 6.28 -4.33
CA LEU A 18 7.07 5.89 -5.52
C LEU A 18 6.72 6.69 -6.79
N GLY A 19 5.82 7.67 -6.69
CA GLY A 19 5.55 8.60 -7.79
C GLY A 19 4.85 8.00 -9.00
N PHE A 20 4.18 6.85 -8.86
CA PHE A 20 3.32 6.34 -9.94
C PHE A 20 2.08 7.21 -10.11
N GLU A 21 1.66 7.38 -11.35
CA GLU A 21 0.32 7.84 -11.70
C GLU A 21 -0.61 6.61 -11.82
N ILE A 22 -1.86 6.76 -11.40
CA ILE A 22 -2.88 5.71 -11.44
C ILE A 22 -4.06 6.13 -12.30
N PHE A 23 -4.51 5.23 -13.16
CA PHE A 23 -5.74 5.36 -13.94
C PHE A 23 -6.65 4.17 -13.65
N GLU A 24 -7.94 4.40 -13.44
CA GLU A 24 -8.92 3.33 -13.24
C GLU A 24 -9.60 2.96 -14.56
N VAL A 25 -9.60 1.67 -14.89
CA VAL A 25 -10.48 1.09 -15.90
C VAL A 25 -11.69 0.51 -15.17
N PRO A 26 -12.87 1.16 -15.24
CA PRO A 26 -14.04 0.78 -14.45
C PRO A 26 -14.40 -0.70 -14.62
N GLY A 27 -14.58 -1.40 -13.51
CA GLY A 27 -14.97 -2.82 -13.49
C GLY A 27 -13.87 -3.80 -13.90
N SER A 28 -12.62 -3.36 -14.06
CA SER A 28 -11.54 -4.23 -14.54
C SER A 28 -10.26 -4.13 -13.70
N HIS A 29 -9.52 -3.03 -13.81
CA HIS A 29 -8.19 -2.91 -13.22
C HIS A 29 -7.77 -1.44 -13.04
N TYR A 30 -6.78 -1.23 -12.19
CA TYR A 30 -5.99 0.00 -12.17
C TYR A 30 -4.80 -0.15 -13.11
N VAL A 31 -4.42 0.91 -13.81
CA VAL A 31 -3.17 1.01 -14.56
C VAL A 31 -2.25 1.94 -13.82
N PHE A 32 -1.06 1.44 -13.45
CA PHE A 32 -0.01 2.22 -12.82
C PHE A 32 1.04 2.57 -13.85
N THR A 33 1.46 3.84 -13.89
CA THR A 33 2.51 4.33 -14.80
C THR A 33 3.56 5.12 -14.03
N HIS A 34 4.84 4.87 -14.31
CA HIS A 34 5.95 5.62 -13.71
C HIS A 34 6.79 6.25 -14.83
N LYS A 35 6.71 7.58 -14.94
CA LYS A 35 7.29 8.33 -16.07
C LYS A 35 8.80 8.24 -16.14
N GLN A 36 9.49 8.21 -14.99
CA GLN A 36 10.96 8.26 -14.96
C GLN A 36 11.59 6.97 -15.52
N THR A 37 10.98 5.81 -15.26
CA THR A 37 11.48 4.50 -15.72
C THR A 37 10.70 3.95 -16.91
N GLY A 38 9.59 4.58 -17.30
CA GLY A 38 8.68 4.07 -18.33
C GLY A 38 7.91 2.82 -17.88
N THR A 39 7.90 2.49 -16.60
CA THR A 39 7.21 1.29 -16.08
C THR A 39 5.71 1.45 -16.17
N ILE A 40 5.03 0.43 -16.71
CA ILE A 40 3.57 0.37 -16.80
C ILE A 40 3.11 -1.02 -16.39
N PHE A 41 2.11 -1.11 -15.52
CA PHE A 41 1.48 -2.40 -15.23
C PHE A 41 0.01 -2.28 -14.79
N PRO A 42 -0.84 -3.25 -15.16
CA PRO A 42 -2.20 -3.35 -14.65
C PRO A 42 -2.23 -4.08 -13.30
N LEU A 43 -3.14 -3.66 -12.42
CA LEU A 43 -3.47 -4.35 -11.18
C LEU A 43 -5.00 -4.57 -11.13
N PRO A 44 -5.50 -5.82 -11.16
CA PRO A 44 -6.93 -6.09 -11.18
C PRO A 44 -7.67 -5.51 -9.96
N ILE A 45 -8.88 -5.02 -10.19
CA ILE A 45 -9.80 -4.53 -9.15
C ILE A 45 -10.77 -5.65 -8.82
N PHE A 46 -10.74 -6.14 -7.59
CA PHE A 46 -11.74 -7.07 -7.10
C PHE A 46 -12.64 -6.36 -6.06
N PRO A 47 -13.91 -6.07 -6.39
CA PRO A 47 -14.77 -5.22 -5.55
C PRO A 47 -14.99 -5.75 -4.13
N ASN A 48 -14.87 -7.06 -3.92
CA ASN A 48 -15.04 -7.68 -2.61
C ASN A 48 -13.72 -8.05 -1.91
N GLN A 49 -12.57 -7.67 -2.49
CA GLN A 49 -11.27 -8.07 -1.98
C GLN A 49 -10.55 -6.88 -1.35
N LYS A 50 -10.55 -6.83 -0.02
CA LYS A 50 -9.84 -5.80 0.74
C LYS A 50 -8.31 -5.96 0.65
N ASN A 51 -7.85 -7.20 0.58
CA ASN A 51 -6.44 -7.55 0.69
C ASN A 51 -5.86 -7.96 -0.66
N LEU A 52 -4.64 -7.53 -0.95
CA LEU A 52 -3.92 -7.88 -2.16
C LEU A 52 -3.65 -9.39 -2.18
N ALA A 53 -3.90 -10.04 -3.32
CA ALA A 53 -3.50 -11.42 -3.51
C ALA A 53 -1.96 -11.53 -3.48
N LEU A 54 -1.44 -12.62 -2.91
CA LEU A 54 0.00 -12.85 -2.82
C LEU A 54 0.69 -12.86 -4.20
N THR A 55 -0.01 -13.33 -5.24
CA THR A 55 0.49 -13.30 -6.62
C THR A 55 0.68 -11.87 -7.14
N HIS A 56 -0.25 -10.97 -6.85
CA HIS A 56 -0.11 -9.55 -7.23
C HIS A 56 0.97 -8.86 -6.42
N HIS A 57 1.15 -9.23 -5.16
CA HIS A 57 2.26 -8.74 -4.34
C HIS A 57 3.61 -9.07 -4.99
N TYR A 58 3.84 -10.34 -5.33
CA TYR A 58 5.08 -10.77 -6.01
C TYR A 58 5.27 -10.12 -7.38
N MET A 59 4.18 -9.95 -8.13
CA MET A 59 4.22 -9.26 -9.42
C MET A 59 4.71 -7.82 -9.24
N ILE A 60 4.14 -7.06 -8.30
CA ILE A 60 4.54 -5.67 -8.03
C ILE A 60 6.00 -5.63 -7.60
N HIS A 61 6.40 -6.47 -6.64
CA HIS A 61 7.78 -6.58 -6.17
C HIS A 61 8.76 -6.77 -7.35
N ASN A 62 8.50 -7.75 -8.21
CA ASN A 62 9.36 -8.04 -9.35
C ASN A 62 9.40 -6.91 -10.39
N ILE A 63 8.29 -6.19 -10.58
CA ILE A 63 8.23 -5.06 -11.51
C ILE A 63 9.06 -3.90 -10.99
N LEU A 64 8.94 -3.56 -9.70
CA LEU A 64 9.70 -2.47 -9.09
C LEU A 64 11.20 -2.72 -9.17
N ASP A 65 11.61 -3.93 -8.81
CA ASP A 65 13.01 -4.37 -8.82
C ASP A 65 13.60 -4.34 -10.24
N LYS A 66 12.94 -5.01 -11.19
CA LYS A 66 13.42 -5.10 -12.58
C LYS A 66 13.41 -3.77 -13.32
N SER A 67 12.51 -2.88 -12.97
CA SER A 67 12.44 -1.55 -13.60
C SER A 67 13.33 -0.52 -12.92
N GLY A 68 14.03 -0.89 -11.84
CA GLY A 68 14.91 0.01 -11.11
C GLY A 68 14.20 1.14 -10.37
N VAL A 69 12.88 1.00 -10.15
CA VAL A 69 12.11 1.98 -9.37
C VAL A 69 12.44 1.87 -7.88
N MET A 70 12.48 0.63 -7.39
CA MET A 70 12.81 0.32 -6.01
C MET A 70 13.25 -1.13 -5.90
N ASP A 71 14.31 -1.35 -5.13
CA ASP A 71 14.75 -2.69 -4.75
C ASP A 71 13.66 -3.46 -3.99
N GLY A 72 13.57 -4.76 -4.23
CA GLY A 72 12.56 -5.61 -3.65
C GLY A 72 12.55 -5.63 -2.11
N GLU A 73 13.72 -5.73 -1.48
CA GLU A 73 13.84 -5.73 -0.02
C GLU A 73 13.46 -4.37 0.57
N ALA A 74 13.88 -3.28 -0.08
CA ALA A 74 13.49 -1.92 0.30
C ALA A 74 11.97 -1.72 0.23
N PHE A 75 11.31 -2.28 -0.78
CA PHE A 75 9.86 -2.26 -0.92
C PHE A 75 9.16 -3.00 0.23
N GLU A 76 9.62 -4.20 0.59
CA GLU A 76 9.06 -4.95 1.72
C GLU A 76 9.23 -4.23 3.06
N ALA A 77 10.40 -3.61 3.27
CA ALA A 77 10.67 -2.82 4.47
C ALA A 77 9.74 -1.60 4.58
N LEU A 78 9.50 -0.92 3.45
CA LEU A 78 8.59 0.21 3.35
C LEU A 78 7.15 -0.20 3.69
N LEU A 79 6.66 -1.31 3.11
CA LEU A 79 5.32 -1.81 3.39
C LEU A 79 5.11 -2.13 4.87
N LYS A 80 6.05 -2.83 5.50
CA LYS A 80 5.97 -3.16 6.93
C LYS A 80 5.93 -1.91 7.81
N THR A 81 6.75 -0.91 7.48
CA THR A 81 6.81 0.35 8.23
C THR A 81 5.47 1.08 8.16
N LEU A 82 4.91 1.24 6.97
CA LEU A 82 3.65 1.96 6.77
C LEU A 82 2.45 1.19 7.33
N GLN A 83 2.42 -0.14 7.18
CA GLN A 83 1.38 -0.97 7.77
C GLN A 83 1.37 -0.87 9.29
N LYS A 84 2.55 -0.86 9.92
CA LYS A 84 2.68 -0.65 11.35
C LYS A 84 2.10 0.72 11.74
N GLN A 85 2.46 1.79 11.03
CA GLN A 85 1.93 3.13 11.28
C GLN A 85 0.40 3.21 11.12
N GLU A 86 -0.18 2.58 10.10
CA GLU A 86 -1.65 2.53 9.95
C GLU A 86 -2.33 1.79 11.11
N LYS A 87 -1.70 0.77 11.70
CA LYS A 87 -2.23 0.12 12.92
C LYS A 87 -2.20 1.10 14.10
N TYR A 88 -1.08 1.78 14.36
CA TYR A 88 -0.96 2.73 15.48
C TYR A 88 -1.89 3.95 15.36
N ASN A 89 -2.09 4.49 14.15
CA ASN A 89 -2.92 5.68 13.95
C ASN A 89 -4.43 5.38 14.02
N ASN A 90 -4.83 4.10 13.89
CA ASN A 90 -6.22 3.67 13.96
C ASN A 90 -6.56 2.96 15.28
N GLU A 91 -5.62 2.82 16.21
CA GLU A 91 -5.98 2.47 17.58
C GLU A 91 -6.73 3.67 18.20
N PRO A 92 -7.88 3.45 18.86
CA PRO A 92 -8.52 4.52 19.58
C PRO A 92 -7.52 5.02 20.62
N VAL A 93 -7.13 6.29 20.53
CA VAL A 93 -6.44 6.97 21.61
C VAL A 93 -7.29 6.71 22.83
N ALA A 94 -6.81 5.88 23.76
CA ALA A 94 -7.49 5.67 25.02
C ALA A 94 -7.65 7.06 25.62
N THR A 95 -8.86 7.61 25.57
CA THR A 95 -9.20 8.87 26.19
C THR A 95 -8.86 8.69 27.66
N SER A 96 -7.68 9.17 28.04
CA SER A 96 -7.24 9.20 29.41
C SER A 96 -8.28 10.00 30.18
N LEU A 97 -9.12 9.29 30.92
CA LEU A 97 -10.06 9.83 31.88
C LEU A 97 -9.24 10.55 32.94
N ASN A 98 -9.06 11.86 32.77
CA ASN A 98 -8.55 12.75 33.80
C ASN A 98 -9.34 14.05 33.73
N PHE A 99 -10.52 14.04 34.34
CA PHE A 99 -11.00 15.23 35.01
C PHE A 99 -11.10 14.89 36.50
N ALA A 100 -10.07 15.35 37.22
CA ALA A 100 -10.15 15.57 38.64
C ALA A 100 -11.47 16.29 38.95
N LYS A 101 -12.31 15.68 39.79
CA LYS A 101 -13.41 16.39 40.41
C LYS A 101 -13.04 16.62 41.87
N ALA A 102 -12.83 17.89 42.16
CA ALA A 102 -12.71 18.44 43.49
C ALA A 102 -13.89 18.01 44.38
N ALA A 103 -13.57 17.67 45.63
CA ALA A 103 -14.42 17.83 46.80
C ALA A 103 -13.52 17.91 48.04
#